data_AF-A0A841ERZ1-F1
#
_entry.id   AF-A0A841ERZ1-F1
#
_cell.length_a   1.000
_cell.length_b   1.000
_cell.length_c   1.000
_cell.angle_alpha   90.00
_cell.angle_beta   90.00
_cell.angle_gamma   90.00
#
_symmetry.space_group_name_H-M   'P 1'
#
loop_
_entity.id
_entity.type
_entity.pdbx_description
1 polymer ?
#
loop_
_entity_poly.entity_id
_entity_poly.type
_entity_poly.pdbx_seq_one_letter_code
_entity_poly.pdbx_strand_id
1 'polypeptide(L)'
;MEIIPLSGENQLAKNNFKKTKLFNIMGAWGHGYFEDDAALDFMQDIEDSENPKQLFSDAFEFAIDSDYLDSDDANSVIVASAYIDRQVNGTKFSSPEHDELLEVDTFPERNPDIDFSTLREKAVIALHKVLDESSELNELWAENEEDYPAWKQGIEQLIERLSA
;
A
#
# COMPACT_ATOMS: atom_id res chain seq x y z
N MET A 1 5.34 56.67 -31.27
CA MET A 1 4.60 55.53 -30.69
C MET A 1 4.88 54.36 -31.61
N GLU A 2 6.00 53.68 -31.38
CA GLU A 2 6.47 52.56 -32.20
C GLU A 2 6.32 51.28 -31.39
N ILE A 3 5.71 50.28 -32.02
CA ILE A 3 5.42 48.97 -31.44
C ILE A 3 6.66 48.10 -31.60
N ILE A 4 7.22 47.65 -30.48
CA ILE A 4 8.32 46.67 -30.44
C ILE A 4 7.70 45.27 -30.61
N PRO A 5 8.20 44.40 -31.51
CA PRO A 5 7.74 43.02 -31.56
C PRO A 5 8.40 42.20 -30.45
N LEU A 6 7.58 41.49 -29.67
CA LEU A 6 7.99 40.44 -28.75
C LEU A 6 8.34 39.16 -29.54
N SER A 7 9.62 38.79 -29.57
CA SER A 7 10.02 37.39 -29.81
C SER A 7 11.36 37.12 -29.13
N GLY A 8 11.30 36.82 -27.83
CA GLY A 8 12.36 36.18 -27.08
C GLY A 8 11.82 34.85 -26.60
N GLU A 9 12.06 33.80 -27.38
CA GLU A 9 11.64 32.44 -27.09
C GLU A 9 12.16 32.00 -25.72
N ASN A 10 11.22 31.54 -24.89
CA ASN A 10 11.42 31.12 -23.51
C ASN A 10 12.31 29.87 -23.45
N GLN A 11 13.61 30.07 -23.26
CA GLN A 11 14.61 29.01 -23.19
C GLN A 11 14.79 28.42 -21.78
N LEU A 12 13.92 28.78 -20.82
CA LEU A 12 13.93 28.32 -19.43
C LEU A 12 12.90 27.22 -19.09
N ALA A 13 11.97 26.89 -19.99
CA ALA A 13 11.02 25.77 -19.81
C ALA A 13 11.57 24.42 -20.34
N LYS A 14 12.90 24.25 -20.36
CA LYS A 14 13.59 23.08 -20.92
C LYS A 14 14.08 22.06 -19.88
N ASN A 15 13.62 22.14 -18.63
CA ASN A 15 13.97 21.15 -17.61
C ASN A 15 12.73 20.39 -17.11
N ASN A 16 12.63 19.14 -17.58
CA ASN A 16 12.24 17.95 -16.81
C ASN A 16 10.80 17.44 -16.77
N PHE A 17 9.85 17.89 -17.59
CA PHE A 17 8.61 17.11 -17.82
C PHE A 17 8.78 16.00 -18.88
N LYS A 18 9.96 15.36 -18.87
CA LYS A 18 10.19 14.05 -19.49
C LYS A 18 10.51 13.05 -18.39
N LYS A 19 9.47 12.39 -17.90
CA LYS A 19 9.41 10.94 -17.66
C LYS A 19 7.92 10.57 -17.61
N THR A 20 7.19 10.78 -18.72
CA THR A 20 6.72 9.70 -19.63
C THR A 20 6.21 8.48 -18.89
N LYS A 21 4.90 8.22 -19.02
CA LYS A 21 4.21 6.97 -18.70
C LYS A 21 4.42 6.52 -17.25
N LEU A 22 3.63 7.10 -16.34
CA LEU A 22 3.10 6.29 -15.24
C LEU A 22 2.43 5.08 -15.92
N PHE A 23 3.08 3.92 -15.84
CA PHE A 23 2.33 2.68 -15.76
C PHE A 23 1.38 2.91 -14.59
N ASN A 24 0.11 3.14 -14.89
CA ASN A 24 -0.90 3.24 -13.87
C ASN A 24 -1.06 1.80 -13.35
N ILE A 25 -0.17 1.38 -12.45
CA ILE A 25 -0.44 0.24 -11.57
C ILE A 25 -1.83 0.53 -11.01
N MET A 26 -2.80 -0.34 -11.23
CA MET A 26 -4.24 -0.07 -11.27
C MET A 26 -4.78 0.82 -10.12
N GLY A 27 -4.61 2.15 -10.19
CA GLY A 27 -5.04 3.09 -9.14
C GLY A 27 -3.95 3.56 -8.17
N ALA A 28 -2.72 3.10 -8.28
CA ALA A 28 -1.61 3.54 -7.43
C ALA A 28 -1.00 4.88 -7.87
N TRP A 29 -0.69 5.74 -6.90
CA TRP A 29 0.10 6.97 -7.09
C TRP A 29 1.46 6.93 -6.38
N GLY A 30 1.73 5.86 -5.61
CA GLY A 30 2.99 5.64 -4.93
C GLY A 30 3.13 4.18 -4.50
N HIS A 31 4.27 3.85 -3.89
CA HIS A 31 4.63 2.47 -3.51
C HIS A 31 4.39 2.19 -2.01
N GLY A 32 3.86 3.16 -1.26
CA GLY A 32 3.47 2.99 0.14
C GLY A 32 2.23 2.12 0.30
N TYR A 33 2.03 1.55 1.50
CA TYR A 33 0.93 0.60 1.79
C TYR A 33 -0.49 1.18 1.62
N PHE A 34 -0.61 2.50 1.53
CA PHE A 34 -1.88 3.23 1.46
C PHE A 34 -1.90 4.23 0.28
N GLU A 35 -1.05 4.00 -0.73
CA GLU A 35 -0.91 4.87 -1.91
C GLU A 35 -1.55 4.25 -3.16
N ASP A 36 -2.65 3.55 -2.97
CA ASP A 36 -3.42 2.80 -3.96
C ASP A 36 -4.91 2.89 -3.65
N ASP A 37 -5.75 3.06 -4.67
CA ASP A 37 -7.21 3.17 -4.53
C ASP A 37 -7.80 1.94 -3.82
N ALA A 38 -7.42 0.71 -4.19
CA ALA A 38 -7.92 -0.52 -3.58
C ALA A 38 -7.44 -0.68 -2.14
N ALA A 39 -6.23 -0.17 -1.82
CA ALA A 39 -5.75 -0.13 -0.45
C ALA A 39 -6.57 0.81 0.44
N LEU A 40 -6.99 1.97 -0.08
CA LEU A 40 -7.85 2.90 0.65
C LEU A 40 -9.29 2.40 0.76
N ASP A 41 -9.82 1.74 -0.28
CA ASP A 41 -11.14 1.10 -0.23
C ASP A 41 -11.18 0.01 0.85
N PHE A 42 -10.17 -0.87 0.91
CA PHE A 42 -10.11 -1.87 1.96
C PHE A 42 -9.89 -1.23 3.35
N MET A 43 -9.11 -0.16 3.47
CA MET A 43 -9.02 0.60 4.73
C MET A 43 -10.40 1.07 5.20
N GLN A 44 -11.24 1.59 4.30
CA GLN A 44 -12.60 1.99 4.61
C GLN A 44 -13.45 0.80 5.07
N ASP A 45 -13.31 -0.37 4.43
CA ASP A 45 -14.01 -1.60 4.86
C ASP A 45 -13.61 -2.02 6.28
N ILE A 46 -12.36 -1.84 6.68
CA ILE A 46 -11.90 -2.10 8.06
C ILE A 46 -12.60 -1.17 9.04
N GLU A 47 -12.69 0.12 8.70
CA GLU A 47 -13.29 1.15 9.55
C GLU A 47 -14.81 0.99 9.71
N ASP A 48 -15.48 0.47 8.68
CA ASP A 48 -16.91 0.18 8.71
C ASP A 48 -17.24 -1.20 9.31
N SER A 49 -16.23 -2.03 9.59
CA SER A 49 -16.43 -3.41 10.07
C SER A 49 -16.67 -3.49 11.57
N GLU A 50 -17.73 -4.21 11.96
CA GLU A 50 -17.96 -4.61 13.36
C GLU A 50 -17.05 -5.77 13.82
N ASN A 51 -16.37 -6.45 12.89
CA ASN A 51 -15.49 -7.58 13.18
C ASN A 51 -14.27 -7.61 12.26
N PRO A 52 -13.34 -6.66 12.41
CA PRO A 52 -12.16 -6.55 11.55
C PRO A 52 -11.23 -7.77 11.68
N LYS A 53 -11.24 -8.46 12.83
CA LYS A 53 -10.45 -9.69 13.00
C LYS A 53 -10.88 -10.80 12.04
N GLN A 54 -12.20 -10.97 11.86
CA GLN A 54 -12.70 -11.95 10.90
C GLN A 54 -12.40 -11.49 9.47
N LEU A 55 -12.64 -10.21 9.15
CA LEU A 55 -12.32 -9.63 7.84
C LEU A 55 -10.86 -9.90 7.44
N PHE A 56 -9.90 -9.71 8.37
CA PHE A 56 -8.49 -9.98 8.09
C PHE A 56 -8.23 -11.47 7.89
N SER A 57 -8.83 -12.32 8.72
CA SER A 57 -8.68 -13.78 8.58
C SER A 57 -9.20 -14.26 7.22
N ASP A 58 -10.34 -13.72 6.77
CA ASP A 58 -10.96 -14.07 5.49
C ASP A 58 -10.08 -13.61 4.31
N ALA A 59 -9.57 -12.37 4.35
CA ALA A 59 -8.65 -11.86 3.34
C ALA A 59 -7.38 -12.71 3.22
N PHE A 60 -6.79 -13.13 4.35
CA PHE A 60 -5.61 -13.99 4.33
C PHE A 60 -5.91 -15.40 3.84
N GLU A 61 -7.02 -16.00 4.28
CA GLU A 61 -7.43 -17.33 3.81
C GLU A 61 -7.71 -17.34 2.31
N PHE A 62 -8.43 -16.33 1.82
CA PHE A 62 -8.69 -16.15 0.40
C PHE A 62 -7.39 -16.06 -0.40
N ALA A 63 -6.45 -15.22 0.05
CA ALA A 63 -5.17 -15.07 -0.64
C ALA A 63 -4.37 -16.37 -0.67
N ILE A 64 -4.26 -17.07 0.48
CA ILE A 64 -3.52 -18.33 0.60
C ILE A 64 -4.09 -19.42 -0.29
N ASP A 65 -5.42 -19.52 -0.37
CA ASP A 65 -6.10 -20.57 -1.13
C ASP A 65 -6.25 -20.24 -2.62
N SER A 66 -5.96 -19.00 -3.04
CA SER A 66 -6.08 -18.60 -4.43
C SER A 66 -4.98 -19.16 -5.32
N ASP A 67 -5.36 -19.70 -6.48
CA ASP A 67 -4.41 -20.10 -7.53
C ASP A 67 -3.72 -18.88 -8.16
N TYR A 68 -4.41 -17.74 -8.25
CA TYR A 68 -3.91 -16.47 -8.78
C TYR A 68 -4.53 -15.31 -8.00
N LEU A 69 -3.70 -14.51 -7.33
CA LEU A 69 -4.15 -13.44 -6.45
C LEU A 69 -4.34 -12.13 -7.24
N ASP A 70 -5.57 -11.62 -7.26
CA ASP A 70 -5.94 -10.34 -7.88
C ASP A 70 -5.31 -9.16 -7.14
N SER A 71 -5.12 -8.02 -7.82
CA SER A 71 -4.49 -6.84 -7.24
C SER A 71 -5.23 -6.28 -6.02
N ASP A 72 -6.56 -6.29 -6.02
CA ASP A 72 -7.35 -5.68 -4.95
C ASP A 72 -7.28 -6.54 -3.67
N ASP A 73 -7.30 -7.86 -3.85
CA ASP A 73 -7.13 -8.83 -2.76
C ASP A 73 -5.69 -8.80 -2.20
N ALA A 74 -4.69 -8.61 -3.06
CA ALA A 74 -3.30 -8.40 -2.63
C ALA A 74 -3.14 -7.12 -1.80
N ASN A 75 -3.76 -6.02 -2.22
CA ASN A 75 -3.80 -4.78 -1.45
C ASN A 75 -4.50 -4.97 -0.09
N SER A 76 -5.59 -5.74 -0.07
CA SER A 76 -6.31 -6.09 1.17
C SER A 76 -5.41 -6.84 2.18
N VAL A 77 -4.60 -7.79 1.70
CA VAL A 77 -3.59 -8.49 2.54
C VAL A 77 -2.55 -7.54 3.12
N ILE A 78 -2.02 -6.62 2.30
CA ILE A 78 -1.01 -5.63 2.72
C ILE A 78 -1.60 -4.72 3.81
N VAL A 79 -2.78 -4.18 3.58
CA VAL A 79 -3.45 -3.25 4.51
C VAL A 79 -3.81 -3.95 5.82
N ALA A 80 -4.45 -5.14 5.77
CA ALA A 80 -4.73 -5.93 6.98
C ALA A 80 -3.45 -6.19 7.78
N SER A 81 -2.36 -6.56 7.11
CA SER A 81 -1.07 -6.81 7.75
C SER A 81 -0.46 -5.56 8.39
N ALA A 82 -0.64 -4.38 7.79
CA ALA A 82 -0.21 -3.10 8.38
C ALA A 82 -0.99 -2.78 9.67
N TYR A 83 -2.30 -3.04 9.70
CA TYR A 83 -3.11 -2.90 10.92
C TYR A 83 -2.65 -3.85 12.03
N ILE A 84 -2.31 -5.11 11.69
CA ILE A 84 -1.74 -6.06 12.65
C ILE A 84 -0.41 -5.54 13.19
N ASP A 85 0.48 -5.06 12.32
CA ASP A 85 1.78 -4.52 12.71
C ASP A 85 1.65 -3.28 13.60
N ARG A 86 0.73 -2.37 13.29
CA ARG A 86 0.40 -1.24 14.16
C ARG A 86 -0.04 -1.71 15.55
N GLN A 87 -0.95 -2.67 15.62
CA GLN A 87 -1.55 -3.10 16.88
C GLN A 87 -0.61 -3.95 17.74
N VAL A 88 0.19 -4.80 17.12
CA VAL A 88 1.10 -5.72 17.82
C VAL A 88 2.43 -5.06 18.13
N ASN A 89 3.01 -4.34 17.16
CA ASN A 89 4.36 -3.80 17.25
C ASN A 89 4.40 -2.28 17.50
N GLY A 90 3.27 -1.59 17.39
CA GLY A 90 3.19 -0.13 17.59
C GLY A 90 3.78 0.68 16.43
N THR A 91 4.04 0.07 15.27
CA THR A 91 4.54 0.77 14.07
C THR A 91 3.64 1.94 13.71
N LYS A 92 4.20 3.11 13.41
CA LYS A 92 3.44 4.28 12.98
C LYS A 92 3.62 4.47 11.47
N PHE A 93 2.53 4.65 10.73
CA PHE A 93 2.53 4.68 9.26
C PHE A 93 2.35 6.07 8.66
N SER A 94 1.68 7.00 9.35
CA SER A 94 1.59 8.39 8.88
C SER A 94 2.98 9.02 8.81
N SER A 95 3.24 9.77 7.74
CA SER A 95 4.47 10.54 7.60
C SER A 95 4.62 11.56 8.74
N PRO A 96 5.80 11.68 9.37
CA PRO A 96 6.03 12.72 10.39
C PRO A 96 6.03 14.13 9.82
N GLU A 97 6.08 14.29 8.50
CA GLU A 97 6.05 15.59 7.81
C GLU A 97 4.63 16.10 7.57
N HIS A 98 3.62 15.23 7.71
CA HIS A 98 2.21 15.57 7.55
C HIS A 98 1.51 15.47 8.91
N ASP A 99 0.72 16.49 9.24
CA ASP A 99 0.01 16.53 10.53
C ASP A 99 -1.20 15.58 10.58
N GLU A 100 -1.62 15.04 9.43
CA GLU A 100 -2.76 14.13 9.31
C GLU A 100 -2.33 12.69 9.60
N LEU A 101 -2.99 12.07 10.60
CA LEU A 101 -2.82 10.67 10.91
C LEU A 101 -3.67 9.83 9.97
N LEU A 102 -3.13 8.69 9.55
CA LEU A 102 -3.90 7.65 8.88
C LEU A 102 -4.78 6.91 9.89
N GLU A 103 -5.92 6.38 9.45
CA GLU A 103 -6.85 5.67 10.33
C GLU A 103 -6.17 4.51 11.09
N VAL A 104 -5.29 3.78 10.39
CA VAL A 104 -4.46 2.72 10.97
C VAL A 104 -3.76 3.17 12.24
N ASP A 105 -3.20 4.38 12.29
CA ASP A 105 -2.40 4.84 13.41
C ASP A 105 -3.23 5.07 14.69
N THR A 106 -4.52 5.34 14.55
CA THR A 106 -5.45 5.55 15.67
C THR A 106 -6.30 4.31 15.99
N PHE A 107 -6.21 3.27 15.15
CA PHE A 107 -7.03 2.07 15.27
C PHE A 107 -6.89 1.37 16.65
N PRO A 108 -5.70 1.17 17.23
CA PRO A 108 -5.58 0.53 18.54
C PRO A 108 -6.28 1.30 19.67
N GLU A 109 -6.26 2.64 19.62
CA GLU A 109 -6.93 3.48 20.61
C GLU A 109 -8.46 3.43 20.47
N ARG A 110 -8.96 3.29 19.23
CA ARG A 110 -10.39 3.15 18.95
C ARG A 110 -10.90 1.73 19.20
N ASN A 111 -10.03 0.72 19.11
CA ASN A 111 -10.34 -0.70 19.20
C ASN A 111 -9.47 -1.45 20.22
N PRO A 112 -9.44 -1.04 21.50
CA PRO A 112 -8.46 -1.54 22.49
C PRO A 112 -8.64 -3.01 22.87
N ASP A 113 -9.83 -3.57 22.65
CA ASP A 113 -10.17 -4.94 23.03
C ASP A 113 -9.91 -5.97 21.92
N ILE A 114 -9.56 -5.51 20.72
CA ILE A 114 -9.23 -6.41 19.62
C ILE A 114 -7.83 -6.97 19.85
N ASP A 115 -7.61 -8.24 19.50
CA ASP A 115 -6.31 -8.88 19.53
C ASP A 115 -6.04 -9.59 18.20
N PHE A 116 -5.10 -9.07 17.43
CA PHE A 116 -4.66 -9.67 16.17
C PHE A 116 -3.42 -10.56 16.29
N SER A 117 -2.86 -10.75 17.49
CA SER A 117 -1.63 -11.53 17.68
C SER A 117 -1.71 -12.94 17.09
N THR A 118 -2.90 -13.56 17.13
CA THR A 118 -3.16 -14.89 16.56
C THR A 118 -3.15 -14.93 15.03
N LEU A 119 -3.16 -13.79 14.34
CA LEU A 119 -3.18 -13.71 12.87
C LEU A 119 -1.79 -13.48 12.26
N ARG A 120 -0.76 -13.18 13.07
CA ARG A 120 0.59 -12.83 12.59
C ARG A 120 1.18 -13.86 11.62
N GLU A 121 1.15 -15.13 11.99
CA GLU A 121 1.69 -16.21 11.16
C GLU A 121 0.94 -16.31 9.83
N LYS A 122 -0.38 -16.20 9.86
CA LYS A 122 -1.22 -16.24 8.66
C LYS A 122 -0.96 -15.03 7.76
N ALA A 123 -0.80 -13.84 8.34
CA ALA A 123 -0.45 -12.61 7.62
C ALA A 123 0.90 -12.75 6.88
N VAL A 124 1.91 -13.33 7.53
CA VAL A 124 3.22 -13.60 6.89
C VAL A 124 3.09 -14.53 5.70
N ILE A 125 2.31 -15.62 5.81
CA ILE A 125 2.08 -16.54 4.69
C ILE A 125 1.36 -15.82 3.54
N ALA A 126 0.33 -15.03 3.84
CA ALA A 126 -0.40 -14.26 2.84
C ALA A 126 0.47 -13.19 2.15
N LEU A 127 1.33 -12.47 2.89
CA LEU A 127 2.27 -11.52 2.32
C LEU A 127 3.31 -12.20 1.40
N HIS A 128 3.72 -13.43 1.72
CA HIS A 128 4.53 -14.21 0.78
C HIS A 128 3.78 -14.55 -0.51
N LYS A 129 2.47 -14.82 -0.44
CA LYS A 129 1.64 -14.99 -1.64
C LYS A 129 1.53 -13.68 -2.43
N VAL A 130 1.44 -12.52 -1.79
CA VAL A 130 1.47 -11.21 -2.48
C VAL A 130 2.75 -11.03 -3.29
N LEU A 131 3.90 -11.52 -2.79
CA LEU A 131 5.20 -11.45 -3.48
C LEU A 131 5.47 -12.59 -4.47
N ASP A 132 4.55 -13.56 -4.59
CA ASP A 132 4.69 -14.72 -5.45
C ASP A 132 4.52 -14.36 -6.93
N GLU A 133 4.98 -15.22 -7.84
CA GLU A 133 4.75 -15.04 -9.28
C GLU A 133 3.27 -15.15 -9.67
N SER A 134 2.44 -15.80 -8.85
CA SER A 134 1.00 -15.93 -9.04
C SER A 134 0.18 -14.79 -8.40
N SER A 135 0.74 -13.58 -8.35
CA SER A 135 0.12 -12.37 -7.79
C SER A 135 0.12 -11.26 -8.83
N GLU A 136 -1.07 -10.82 -9.25
CA GLU A 136 -1.25 -9.75 -10.23
C GLU A 136 -0.57 -8.46 -9.79
N LEU A 137 -0.69 -8.09 -8.51
CA LEU A 137 -0.06 -6.87 -7.99
C LEU A 137 1.48 -6.92 -8.12
N ASN A 138 2.10 -8.07 -7.88
CA ASN A 138 3.54 -8.25 -8.06
C ASN A 138 3.93 -8.19 -9.54
N GLU A 139 3.14 -8.81 -10.43
CA GLU A 139 3.35 -8.74 -11.88
C GLU A 139 3.26 -7.29 -12.36
N LEU A 140 2.22 -6.55 -11.97
CA LEU A 140 2.04 -5.14 -12.31
C LEU A 140 3.23 -4.30 -11.85
N TRP A 141 3.63 -4.42 -10.58
CA TRP A 141 4.77 -3.64 -10.08
C TRP A 141 6.06 -4.02 -10.78
N ALA A 142 6.28 -5.29 -11.14
CA ALA A 142 7.45 -5.73 -11.89
C ALA A 142 7.57 -5.06 -13.28
N GLU A 143 6.47 -4.57 -13.87
CA GLU A 143 6.51 -3.75 -15.08
C GLU A 143 7.05 -2.33 -14.85
N ASN A 144 7.02 -1.84 -13.61
CA ASN A 144 7.63 -0.58 -13.19
C ASN A 144 8.98 -0.80 -12.48
N GLU A 145 10.04 -1.03 -13.28
CA GLU A 145 11.40 -1.31 -12.80
C GLU A 145 11.99 -0.24 -11.86
N GLU A 146 11.51 1.01 -11.92
CA GLU A 146 12.03 2.13 -11.10
C GLU A 146 11.55 2.01 -9.64
N ASP A 147 10.26 1.73 -9.44
CA ASP A 147 9.63 1.72 -8.11
C ASP A 147 9.45 0.30 -7.54
N TYR A 148 9.50 -0.74 -8.38
CA TYR A 148 9.34 -2.14 -7.94
C TYR A 148 10.22 -2.53 -6.75
N PRO A 149 11.53 -2.20 -6.72
CA PRO A 149 12.37 -2.57 -5.60
C PRO A 149 11.92 -1.93 -4.28
N ALA A 150 11.39 -0.70 -4.33
CA ALA A 150 10.92 0.02 -3.14
C ALA A 150 9.59 -0.55 -2.63
N TRP A 151 8.64 -0.83 -3.54
CA TRP A 151 7.38 -1.50 -3.20
C TRP A 151 7.64 -2.86 -2.53
N LYS A 152 8.45 -3.70 -3.17
CA LYS A 152 8.79 -5.04 -2.68
C LYS A 152 9.47 -4.97 -1.31
N GLN A 153 10.42 -4.05 -1.14
CA GLN A 153 11.11 -3.85 0.13
C GLN A 153 10.13 -3.47 1.25
N GLY A 154 9.11 -2.66 0.97
CA GLY A 154 8.07 -2.34 1.94
C GLY A 154 7.39 -3.61 2.47
N ILE A 155 6.95 -4.49 1.57
CA ILE A 155 6.30 -5.76 1.94
C ILE A 155 7.26 -6.65 2.73
N GLU A 156 8.52 -6.77 2.31
CA GLU A 156 9.54 -7.56 3.02
C GLU A 156 9.78 -7.04 4.45
N GLN A 157 9.80 -5.72 4.65
CA GLN A 157 9.93 -5.12 5.98
C GLN A 157 8.69 -5.39 6.85
N LEU A 158 7.50 -5.41 6.25
CA LEU A 158 6.27 -5.77 6.98
C LEU A 158 6.30 -7.23 7.41
N ILE A 159 6.76 -8.15 6.55
CA ILE A 159 7.00 -9.56 6.88
C ILE A 159 7.99 -9.70 8.05
N GLU A 160 9.11 -8.98 8.01
CA GLU A 160 10.14 -9.02 9.06
C GLU A 160 9.54 -8.65 10.43
N ARG A 161 8.81 -7.53 10.51
CA ARG A 161 8.19 -7.08 11.75
C ARG A 161 7.11 -8.05 12.25
N LEU A 162 6.34 -8.65 11.35
CA LEU A 162 5.31 -9.62 11.71
C LEU A 162 5.86 -10.99 12.09
N SER A 163 7.11 -11.31 11.75
CA SER A 163 7.78 -12.57 12.09
C SER A 163 8.55 -12.54 13.43
N ALA A 164 8.75 -11.37 14.04
CA ALA A 164 9.58 -11.15 15.23
C ALA A 164 8.92 -11.56 16.58
#